data_AF-A0A2V1AS31-F1
#
_entry.id   AF-A0A2V1AS31-F1
#
_cell.length_a   1.000
_cell.length_b   1.000
_cell.length_c   1.000
_cell.angle_alpha   90.00
_cell.angle_beta   90.00
_cell.angle_gamma   90.00
#
_symmetry.space_group_name_H-M   'P 1'
#
loop_
_entity.id
_entity.type
_entity.pdbx_description
1 polymer ?
#
loop_
_entity_poly.entity_id
_entity_poly.type
_entity_poly.pdbx_seq_one_letter_code
_entity_poly.pdbx_strand_id
1 'polypeptide(L)'
;MQDLPPIGGYEPVQWKRNIPSRGFKPSVYFWSITGLIAFGFYRFYKGVDEQRELAREKQWARFSLEPLLRAEEDRHLARRYFAELQRREEIASTMSSADKAKFEEKLYNDDSKLRLPRFSAGVDPSQQ
;
A
#
# COMPACT_ATOMS: atom_id res chain seq x y z
N MET A 1 -89.76 -8.37 -10.85
CA MET A 1 -89.44 -8.61 -9.43
C MET A 1 -88.38 -7.62 -9.00
N GLN A 2 -88.45 -7.09 -7.78
CA GLN A 2 -87.56 -6.06 -7.25
C GLN A 2 -86.64 -6.70 -6.20
N ASP A 3 -85.34 -6.43 -6.26
CA ASP A 3 -84.38 -6.93 -5.28
C ASP A 3 -84.48 -6.15 -3.97
N LEU A 4 -84.58 -6.90 -2.88
CA LEU A 4 -84.77 -6.40 -1.52
C LEU A 4 -83.55 -6.82 -0.66
N PRO A 5 -83.22 -6.03 0.38
CA PRO A 5 -82.15 -6.40 1.30
C PRO A 5 -82.52 -7.69 2.07
N PRO A 6 -81.52 -8.49 2.48
CA PRO A 6 -81.77 -9.68 3.28
C PRO A 6 -82.44 -9.32 4.61
N ILE A 7 -83.37 -10.16 5.09
CA ILE A 7 -84.18 -9.93 6.31
C ILE A 7 -83.31 -9.71 7.56
N GLY A 8 -82.09 -10.28 7.57
CA GLY A 8 -81.09 -10.11 8.65
C GLY A 8 -80.03 -9.02 8.44
N GLY A 9 -80.11 -8.24 7.34
CA GLY A 9 -79.10 -7.24 6.98
C GLY A 9 -77.81 -7.81 6.41
N TYR A 10 -76.87 -6.92 6.04
CA TYR A 10 -75.53 -7.29 5.57
C TYR A 10 -74.54 -7.36 6.74
N GLU A 11 -73.51 -8.19 6.60
CA GLU A 11 -72.41 -8.21 7.56
C GLU A 11 -71.68 -6.85 7.62
N PRO A 12 -71.15 -6.48 8.81
CA PRO A 12 -70.43 -5.23 8.95
C PRO A 12 -69.12 -5.26 8.17
N VAL A 13 -69.00 -4.40 7.17
CA VAL A 13 -67.78 -4.22 6.38
C VAL A 13 -66.79 -3.35 7.16
N GLN A 14 -65.53 -3.79 7.26
CA GLN A 14 -64.46 -2.99 7.83
C GLN A 14 -64.07 -1.85 6.88
N TRP A 15 -64.59 -0.65 7.15
CA TRP A 15 -64.27 0.57 6.39
C TRP A 15 -63.08 1.36 6.95
N LYS A 16 -62.63 1.03 8.17
CA LYS A 16 -61.51 1.70 8.85
C LYS A 16 -60.17 1.08 8.48
N ARG A 17 -59.13 1.94 8.42
CA ARG A 17 -57.76 1.54 8.12
C ARG A 17 -57.21 0.57 9.18
N ASN A 18 -56.85 -0.63 8.76
CA ASN A 18 -56.28 -1.69 9.61
C ASN A 18 -54.77 -1.83 9.40
N ILE A 19 -53.99 -0.85 9.87
CA ILE A 19 -52.52 -0.90 9.78
C ILE A 19 -51.96 -1.01 11.19
N PRO A 20 -51.59 -2.23 11.64
CA PRO A 20 -50.99 -2.42 12.95
C PRO A 20 -49.55 -1.88 12.96
N SER A 21 -49.20 -1.08 13.96
CA SER A 21 -47.80 -0.72 14.23
C SER A 21 -47.06 -1.94 14.79
N ARG A 22 -46.17 -2.50 13.96
CA ARG A 22 -45.34 -3.66 14.34
C ARG A 22 -43.90 -3.22 14.58
N GLY A 23 -43.18 -4.00 15.40
CA GLY A 23 -41.76 -3.80 15.70
C GLY A 23 -41.50 -3.28 17.11
N PHE A 24 -40.22 -3.13 17.44
CA PHE A 24 -39.79 -2.59 18.73
C PHE A 24 -39.80 -1.06 18.72
N LYS A 25 -39.68 -0.46 19.91
CA LYS A 25 -39.46 0.99 20.03
C LYS A 25 -38.14 1.38 19.34
N PRO A 26 -38.03 2.55 18.70
CA PRO A 26 -36.80 3.01 18.03
C PRO A 26 -35.55 2.96 18.91
N SER A 27 -35.70 3.21 20.22
CA SER A 27 -34.60 3.12 21.19
C SER A 27 -33.98 1.73 21.29
N VAL A 28 -34.78 0.67 21.13
CA VAL A 28 -34.28 -0.72 21.18
C VAL A 28 -33.35 -0.99 20.01
N TYR A 29 -33.70 -0.53 18.82
CA TYR A 29 -32.85 -0.65 17.63
C TYR A 29 -31.57 0.18 17.76
N PHE A 30 -31.66 1.39 18.31
CA PHE A 30 -30.49 2.22 18.53
C PHE A 30 -29.47 1.49 19.43
N TRP A 31 -29.90 1.04 20.60
CA TRP A 31 -29.00 0.36 21.54
C TRP A 31 -28.51 -1.00 21.03
N SER A 32 -29.32 -1.75 20.29
CA SER A 32 -28.87 -3.02 19.71
C SER A 32 -27.78 -2.82 18.66
N ILE A 33 -27.95 -1.83 17.78
CA ILE A 33 -26.95 -1.49 16.76
C ILE A 33 -25.69 -0.96 17.42
N THR A 34 -25.80 -0.07 18.39
CA THR A 34 -24.64 0.43 19.15
C THR A 34 -23.89 -0.70 19.84
N GLY A 35 -24.60 -1.65 20.47
CA GLY A 35 -23.97 -2.82 21.09
C GLY A 35 -23.25 -3.72 20.08
N LEU A 36 -23.86 -3.96 18.92
CA LEU A 36 -23.24 -4.74 17.84
C LEU A 36 -21.96 -4.08 17.32
N ILE A 37 -22.00 -2.76 17.09
CA ILE A 37 -20.85 -1.98 16.63
C ILE A 37 -19.73 -2.01 17.68
N ALA A 38 -20.06 -1.76 18.96
CA ALA A 38 -19.09 -1.78 20.03
C ALA A 38 -18.38 -3.14 20.15
N PHE A 39 -19.13 -4.25 20.01
CA PHE A 39 -18.56 -5.59 19.97
C PHE A 39 -17.67 -5.82 18.75
N GLY A 40 -18.09 -5.32 17.57
CA GLY A 40 -17.28 -5.34 16.36
C GLY A 40 -15.92 -4.66 16.54
N PHE A 41 -15.91 -3.45 17.10
CA PHE A 41 -14.68 -2.73 17.41
C PHE A 41 -13.81 -3.47 18.42
N TYR A 42 -14.39 -4.04 19.47
CA TYR A 42 -13.62 -4.85 20.43
C TYR A 42 -12.88 -6.01 19.76
N ARG A 43 -13.54 -6.75 18.85
CA ARG A 43 -12.89 -7.85 18.11
C ARG A 43 -11.85 -7.34 17.12
N PHE A 44 -12.12 -6.21 16.45
CA PHE A 44 -11.18 -5.56 15.54
C PHE A 44 -9.89 -5.15 16.25
N TYR A 45 -9.97 -4.50 17.41
CA TYR A 45 -8.78 -4.05 18.15
C TYR A 45 -7.87 -5.21 18.55
N LYS A 46 -8.43 -6.35 18.95
CA LYS A 46 -7.64 -7.56 19.20
C LYS A 46 -6.84 -8.01 17.97
N GLY A 47 -7.44 -7.96 16.79
CA GLY A 47 -6.76 -8.28 15.53
C GLY A 47 -5.68 -7.25 15.16
N VAL A 48 -5.92 -5.96 15.44
CA VAL A 48 -4.92 -4.91 15.23
C VAL A 48 -3.69 -5.12 16.10
N ASP A 49 -3.87 -5.52 17.36
CA ASP A 49 -2.75 -5.80 18.26
C ASP A 49 -1.93 -7.01 17.78
N GLU A 50 -2.58 -8.06 17.30
CA GLU A 50 -1.89 -9.20 16.68
C GLU A 50 -1.09 -8.77 15.43
N GLN A 51 -1.69 -7.96 14.54
CA GLN A 51 -1.01 -7.44 13.36
C GLN A 51 0.20 -6.56 13.70
N ARG A 52 0.15 -5.81 14.81
CA ARG A 52 1.28 -5.01 15.30
C ARG A 52 2.43 -5.89 15.77
N GLU A 53 2.14 -6.98 16.46
CA GLU A 53 3.18 -7.93 16.89
C GLU A 53 3.79 -8.65 15.68
N LEU A 54 3.00 -9.08 14.70
CA LEU A 54 3.51 -9.66 13.44
C LEU A 54 4.36 -8.67 12.64
N ALA A 55 3.94 -7.40 12.56
CA ALA A 55 4.73 -6.35 11.90
C ALA A 55 6.06 -6.10 12.63
N ARG A 56 6.05 -6.12 13.97
CA ARG A 56 7.25 -6.01 14.79
C ARG A 56 8.20 -7.19 14.53
N GLU A 57 7.69 -8.42 14.51
CA GLU A 57 8.47 -9.61 14.18
C GLU A 57 9.12 -9.49 12.80
N LYS A 58 8.33 -9.10 11.78
CA LYS A 58 8.83 -8.87 10.41
C LYS A 58 9.94 -7.81 10.38
N GLN A 59 9.80 -6.72 11.12
CA GLN A 59 10.82 -5.69 11.22
C GLN A 59 12.11 -6.22 11.86
N TRP A 60 12.02 -6.97 12.95
CA TRP A 60 13.18 -7.61 13.58
C TRP A 60 13.89 -8.62 12.69
N ALA A 61 13.12 -9.43 11.95
CA ALA A 61 13.66 -10.33 10.95
C ALA A 61 14.45 -9.55 9.89
N ARG A 62 13.92 -8.41 9.43
CA ARG A 62 14.61 -7.54 8.48
C ARG A 62 15.88 -6.93 9.07
N PHE A 63 15.83 -6.34 10.26
CA PHE A 63 17.02 -5.76 10.89
C PHE A 63 18.15 -6.77 11.10
N SER A 64 17.79 -8.03 11.36
CA SER A 64 18.76 -9.11 11.52
C SER A 64 19.47 -9.47 10.20
N LEU A 65 18.78 -9.34 9.07
CA LEU A 65 19.31 -9.68 7.73
C LEU A 65 19.94 -8.48 7.00
N GLU A 66 19.51 -7.27 7.32
CA GLU A 66 19.97 -6.02 6.69
C GLU A 66 21.50 -5.86 6.64
N PRO A 67 22.29 -6.11 7.71
CA PRO A 67 23.74 -5.94 7.62
C PRO A 67 24.40 -6.90 6.62
N LEU A 68 23.88 -8.13 6.49
CA LEU A 68 24.38 -9.10 5.51
C LEU A 68 24.08 -8.60 4.09
N LEU A 69 22.83 -8.24 3.81
CA LEU A 69 22.40 -7.77 2.48
C LEU A 69 23.13 -6.48 2.08
N ARG A 70 23.32 -5.57 3.05
CA ARG A 70 24.06 -4.32 2.82
C ARG A 70 25.52 -4.58 2.50
N ALA A 71 26.17 -5.52 3.19
CA ALA A 71 27.55 -5.90 2.90
C ALA A 71 27.69 -6.55 1.51
N GLU A 72 26.71 -7.35 1.07
CA GLU A 72 26.68 -7.89 -0.29
C GLU A 72 26.53 -6.78 -1.34
N GLU A 73 25.61 -5.84 -1.12
CA GLU A 73 25.41 -4.68 -1.99
C GLU A 73 26.69 -3.83 -2.09
N ASP A 74 27.34 -3.51 -0.98
CA ASP A 74 28.57 -2.73 -0.95
C ASP A 74 29.71 -3.43 -1.72
N ARG A 75 29.83 -4.77 -1.63
CA ARG A 75 30.78 -5.55 -2.45
C ARG A 75 30.48 -5.47 -3.94
N HIS A 76 29.21 -5.57 -4.33
CA HIS A 76 28.80 -5.46 -5.72
C HIS A 76 29.04 -4.06 -6.28
N LEU A 77 28.76 -3.02 -5.49
CA LEU A 77 29.02 -1.63 -5.85
C LEU A 77 30.51 -1.36 -6.02
N ALA A 78 31.34 -1.83 -5.09
CA ALA A 78 32.80 -1.72 -5.20
C ALA A 78 33.32 -2.38 -6.48
N ARG A 79 32.87 -3.60 -6.79
CA ARG A 79 33.25 -4.30 -8.03
C ARG A 79 32.90 -3.49 -9.27
N ARG A 80 31.70 -2.93 -9.35
CA ARG A 80 31.26 -2.12 -10.49
C ARG A 80 32.05 -0.81 -10.59
N TYR A 81 32.34 -0.18 -9.46
CA TYR A 81 33.12 1.04 -9.42
C TYR A 81 34.54 0.84 -9.97
N PHE A 82 35.25 -0.18 -9.51
CA PHE A 82 36.60 -0.46 -10.00
C PHE A 82 36.62 -0.88 -11.47
N ALA A 83 35.65 -1.68 -11.92
CA ALA A 83 35.53 -2.02 -13.34
C ALA A 83 35.26 -0.79 -14.21
N GLU A 84 34.48 0.18 -13.72
CA GLU A 84 34.24 1.43 -14.43
C GLU A 84 35.49 2.31 -14.47
N LEU A 85 36.26 2.40 -13.38
CA LEU A 85 37.53 3.11 -13.38
C LEU A 85 38.50 2.55 -14.43
N GLN A 86 38.65 1.22 -14.47
CA GLN A 86 39.49 0.54 -15.48
C GLN A 86 39.01 0.83 -16.92
N ARG A 87 37.69 0.74 -17.17
CA ARG A 87 37.11 1.09 -18.47
C ARG A 87 37.38 2.55 -18.84
N ARG A 88 37.25 3.48 -17.90
CA ARG A 88 37.50 4.91 -18.13
C ARG A 88 38.96 5.16 -18.51
N GLU A 89 39.90 4.47 -17.87
CA GLU A 89 41.33 4.54 -18.21
C GLU A 89 41.60 4.05 -19.64
N GLU A 90 41.03 2.90 -20.01
CA GLU A 90 41.14 2.34 -21.38
C GLU A 90 40.57 3.30 -22.43
N ILE A 91 39.38 3.86 -22.19
CA ILE A 91 38.76 4.83 -23.09
C ILE A 91 39.62 6.09 -23.22
N ALA A 92 40.08 6.65 -22.09
CA ALA A 92 40.92 7.86 -22.08
C ALA A 92 42.26 7.67 -22.79
N SER A 93 42.77 6.43 -22.90
CA SER A 93 43.99 6.13 -23.68
C SER A 93 43.77 6.18 -25.19
N THR A 94 42.54 5.96 -25.65
CA THR A 94 42.18 5.93 -27.08
C THR A 94 41.68 7.29 -27.60
N MET A 95 41.29 8.20 -26.71
CA MET A 95 40.67 9.48 -27.06
C MET A 95 41.67 10.53 -27.59
N SER A 96 41.13 11.51 -28.34
CA SER A 96 41.87 12.72 -28.73
C SER A 96 42.21 13.57 -27.50
N SER A 97 43.26 14.40 -27.58
CA SER A 97 43.69 15.26 -26.47
C SER A 97 42.61 16.25 -26.02
N ALA A 98 41.83 16.80 -26.96
CA ALA A 98 40.76 17.74 -26.66
C ALA A 98 39.57 17.08 -25.94
N ASP A 99 39.20 15.86 -26.34
CA ASP A 99 38.08 15.14 -25.73
C ASP A 99 38.47 14.56 -24.37
N LYS A 100 39.73 14.13 -24.22
CA LYS A 100 40.27 13.66 -22.94
C LYS A 100 40.20 14.74 -21.86
N ALA A 101 40.54 15.99 -22.20
CA ALA A 101 40.49 17.12 -21.26
C ALA A 101 39.07 17.35 -20.70
N LYS A 102 38.03 17.20 -21.53
CA LYS A 102 36.63 17.28 -21.09
C LYS A 102 36.19 16.07 -20.27
N PHE A 103 36.71 14.89 -20.62
CA PHE A 103 36.35 13.63 -19.95
C PHE A 103 36.88 13.52 -18.52
N GLU A 104 38.05 14.08 -18.26
CA GLU A 104 38.68 14.11 -16.92
C GLU A 104 38.18 15.26 -16.06
N GLU A 105 37.38 16.18 -16.61
CA GLU A 105 36.80 17.28 -15.87
C GLU A 105 35.93 16.77 -14.71
N LYS A 106 36.15 17.33 -13.51
CA LYS A 106 35.33 17.03 -12.35
C LYS A 106 33.93 17.57 -12.58
N LEU A 107 32.93 16.69 -12.62
CA LEU A 107 31.52 17.09 -12.71
C LEU A 107 31.02 17.78 -11.43
N TYR A 108 31.56 17.39 -10.27
CA TYR A 108 31.17 17.93 -8.98
C TYR A 108 32.39 18.56 -8.30
N ASN A 109 32.18 19.72 -7.68
CA ASN A 109 33.21 20.46 -6.96
C ASN A 109 33.41 19.98 -5.51
N ASP A 110 32.59 19.03 -5.05
CA ASP A 110 32.61 18.50 -3.68
C ASP A 110 33.31 17.15 -3.64
N ASP A 111 34.49 17.11 -3.03
CA ASP A 111 35.30 15.90 -2.84
C ASP A 111 34.95 15.13 -1.55
N SER A 112 34.03 15.63 -0.72
CA SER A 112 33.67 14.98 0.55
C SER A 112 32.86 13.69 0.39
N LYS A 113 32.26 13.46 -0.79
CA LYS A 113 31.34 12.35 -1.05
C LYS A 113 31.78 11.54 -2.24
N LEU A 114 31.92 10.22 -2.03
CA LEU A 114 32.10 9.28 -3.12
C LEU A 114 30.82 9.18 -3.95
N ARG A 115 30.94 9.38 -5.27
CA ARG A 115 29.83 9.21 -6.21
C ARG A 115 29.96 7.86 -6.88
N LEU A 116 29.04 6.96 -6.54
CA LEU A 116 28.97 5.64 -7.17
C LEU A 116 28.41 5.77 -8.60
N PRO A 117 28.87 4.93 -9.54
CA PRO A 117 28.36 4.94 -10.90
C PRO A 117 26.90 4.55 -10.90
N ARG A 118 26.03 5.39 -11.48
CA ARG A 118 24.59 5.12 -11.59
C ARG A 118 24.25 4.14 -12.71
N PHE A 119 25.16 3.97 -13.67
CA PHE A 119 24.98 3.14 -14.86
C PHE A 119 26.18 2.22 -15.01
N SER A 120 25.94 0.92 -15.21
CA SER A 120 26.92 0.00 -15.77
C SER A 120 26.70 -0.06 -17.28
N ALA A 121 27.78 -0.11 -18.07
CA ALA A 121 27.70 -0.23 -19.52
C ALA A 121 26.70 -1.29 -19.98
N GLY A 122 25.80 -0.85 -20.85
CA GLY A 122 24.74 -1.56 -21.56
C GLY A 122 24.10 -0.54 -22.51
N VAL A 123 23.52 -1.01 -23.61
CA VAL A 123 22.83 -0.11 -24.56
C VAL A 123 21.73 0.64 -23.80
N ASP A 124 21.60 1.95 -24.05
CA ASP A 124 20.55 2.82 -23.49
C ASP A 124 19.20 2.08 -23.53
N PRO A 125 18.38 2.07 -22.46
CA PRO A 125 17.09 1.39 -22.48
C PRO A 125 16.15 1.88 -23.60
N SER A 126 16.37 3.07 -24.16
CA SER A 126 15.66 3.56 -25.36
C SER A 126 16.13 2.93 -26.68
N GLN A 127 17.26 2.23 -26.66
CA GLN A 127 17.91 1.57 -27.79
C GLN A 127 17.87 0.02 -27.69
N GLN A 128 17.06 -0.53 -26.78
CA GLN A 128 16.73 -1.96 -26.71
C GLN A 128 15.35 -2.24 -27.32
#